data_AF-A0A9W6Z6W9-F1
#
_entry.id   AF-A0A9W6Z6W9-F1
#
_cell.length_a   1.000
_cell.length_b   1.000
_cell.length_c   1.000
_cell.angle_alpha   90.00
_cell.angle_beta   90.00
_cell.angle_gamma   90.00
#
_symmetry.space_group_name_H-M   'P 1'
#
loop_
_entity.id
_entity.type
_entity.pdbx_description
1 polymer ?
#
loop_
_entity_poly.entity_id
_entity_poly.type
_entity_poly.pdbx_seq_one_letter_code
_entity_poly.pdbx_strand_id
1 'polypeptide(L)'
;MDDLRCPNKPYTAPRTIEIDEIKTACMLLYIHNKEPAVVSPISSPRQPTLCPPTQPLLHMNPSCCTIIHQKFTWRNFPILDAFLCGHANEYFAHAAHNYTASQKFFNNNLTSLLIHYAYSQGYAFDTSFSFEMIRNRVRCYFKSQRKRRTVHRQPTGTHPHPHPQPQPSTF
;
A
#
# COMPACT_ATOMS: atom_id res chain seq x y z
N MET A 1 -9.56 40.64 -21.11
CA MET A 1 -8.56 39.67 -20.60
C MET A 1 -9.27 38.46 -20.03
N ASP A 2 -10.20 37.96 -20.85
CA ASP A 2 -10.43 36.59 -21.30
C ASP A 2 -10.05 35.40 -20.42
N ASP A 3 -11.13 34.73 -20.00
CA ASP A 3 -11.27 33.39 -19.45
C ASP A 3 -10.50 32.30 -20.22
N LEU A 4 -9.55 31.66 -19.54
CA LEU A 4 -8.97 30.37 -19.96
C LEU A 4 -9.88 29.21 -19.52
N ARG A 5 -10.92 28.94 -20.32
CA ARG A 5 -11.64 27.67 -20.32
C ARG A 5 -10.70 26.54 -20.77
N CYS A 6 -10.41 25.57 -19.90
CA CYS A 6 -9.84 24.30 -20.34
C CYS A 6 -10.89 23.51 -21.15
N PRO A 7 -10.53 22.93 -22.32
CA PRO A 7 -11.46 22.14 -23.11
C PRO A 7 -11.75 20.79 -22.44
N ASN A 8 -13.04 20.47 -22.31
CA ASN A 8 -13.55 19.16 -21.91
C ASN A 8 -13.01 18.08 -22.87
N LYS A 9 -12.21 17.15 -22.36
CA LYS A 9 -11.94 15.88 -23.07
C LYS A 9 -13.16 14.96 -22.90
N PRO A 10 -13.62 14.28 -23.97
CA PRO A 10 -14.73 13.33 -23.86
C PRO A 10 -14.35 12.17 -22.95
N TYR A 11 -15.21 11.89 -21.97
CA TYR A 11 -15.12 10.74 -21.08
C TYR A 11 -15.32 9.46 -21.90
N THR A 12 -14.23 8.73 -22.15
CA THR A 12 -14.30 7.38 -22.70
C THR A 12 -14.62 6.43 -21.54
N ALA A 13 -15.77 5.75 -21.61
CA ALA A 13 -16.15 4.77 -20.60
C ALA A 13 -15.02 3.73 -20.42
N PRO A 14 -14.56 3.44 -19.18
CA PRO A 14 -13.60 2.39 -18.95
C PRO A 14 -14.20 1.06 -19.38
N ARG A 15 -13.49 0.30 -20.22
CA ARG A 15 -13.82 -1.10 -20.47
C ARG A 15 -13.89 -1.80 -19.12
N THR A 16 -15.01 -2.45 -18.85
CA THR A 16 -15.22 -3.36 -17.73
C THR A 16 -14.21 -4.49 -17.87
N ILE A 17 -13.01 -4.32 -17.30
CA ILE A 17 -12.09 -5.44 -17.11
C ILE A 17 -12.76 -6.28 -16.05
N GLU A 18 -13.27 -7.45 -16.44
CA GLU A 18 -13.91 -8.38 -15.51
C GLU A 18 -12.94 -8.64 -14.36
N ILE A 19 -13.46 -8.52 -13.15
CA ILE A 19 -12.73 -8.71 -11.89
C ILE A 19 -12.00 -10.08 -11.89
N ASP A 20 -12.47 -11.04 -12.68
CA ASP A 20 -11.87 -12.37 -12.82
C ASP A 20 -10.58 -12.41 -13.65
N GLU A 21 -10.37 -11.51 -14.61
CA GLU A 21 -9.08 -11.40 -15.31
C GLU A 21 -8.00 -10.82 -14.38
N ILE A 22 -8.38 -9.86 -13.52
CA ILE A 22 -7.48 -9.27 -12.54
C ILE A 22 -7.11 -10.28 -11.45
N LYS A 23 -8.10 -11.06 -10.97
CA LYS A 23 -7.83 -12.16 -10.02
C LYS A 23 -6.90 -13.21 -10.61
N THR A 24 -7.09 -13.58 -11.88
CA THR A 24 -6.27 -14.59 -12.57
C THR A 24 -4.85 -14.08 -12.80
N ALA A 25 -4.68 -12.85 -13.29
CA ALA A 25 -3.37 -12.24 -13.48
C ALA A 25 -2.60 -12.04 -12.14
N CYS A 26 -3.32 -11.67 -11.06
CA CYS A 26 -2.70 -11.52 -9.74
C CYS A 26 -2.32 -12.87 -9.11
N MET A 27 -3.13 -13.92 -9.29
CA MET A 27 -2.77 -15.27 -8.83
C MET A 27 -1.53 -15.82 -9.54
N LEU A 28 -1.42 -15.62 -10.86
CA LEU A 28 -0.25 -16.11 -11.61
C LEU A 28 1.04 -15.40 -11.19
N LEU A 29 1.00 -14.08 -10.92
CA LEU A 29 2.16 -13.35 -10.41
C LEU A 29 2.56 -13.77 -8.98
N TYR A 30 1.61 -14.18 -8.15
CA TYR A 30 1.88 -14.70 -6.81
C TYR A 30 2.58 -16.07 -6.84
N ILE A 31 2.19 -16.94 -7.78
CA ILE A 31 2.78 -18.28 -7.93
C ILE A 31 4.22 -18.21 -8.45
N HIS A 32 4.53 -17.28 -9.36
CA HIS A 32 5.87 -17.14 -9.94
C HIS A 32 6.93 -16.51 -9.01
N ASN A 33 6.54 -15.88 -7.90
CA ASN A 33 7.47 -15.25 -6.94
C ASN A 33 7.70 -16.07 -5.67
N LYS A 34 7.10 -17.27 -5.56
CA LYS A 34 7.45 -18.20 -4.50
C LYS A 34 8.70 -18.97 -4.95
N GLU A 35 9.88 -18.47 -4.58
CA GLU A 35 11.11 -19.28 -4.65
C GLU A 35 10.85 -20.65 -4.02
N PRO A 36 11.12 -21.76 -4.71
CA PRO A 36 11.13 -23.05 -4.06
C PRO A 36 12.35 -23.07 -3.14
N ALA A 37 12.11 -23.02 -1.83
CA ALA A 37 13.13 -23.29 -0.83
C ALA A 37 13.82 -24.61 -1.19
N VAL A 38 15.08 -24.51 -1.61
CA VAL A 38 15.95 -25.65 -1.92
C VAL A 38 16.20 -26.37 -0.61
N VAL A 39 15.47 -27.48 -0.39
CA VAL A 39 15.75 -28.43 0.70
C VAL A 39 16.67 -29.51 0.13
N SER A 40 17.87 -29.60 0.69
CA SER A 40 18.87 -30.63 0.38
C SER A 40 18.38 -32.05 0.70
N PRO A 41 18.92 -33.10 0.06
CA PRO A 41 18.42 -34.45 0.20
C PRO A 41 19.07 -35.15 1.41
N ILE A 42 18.25 -35.62 2.35
CA ILE A 42 18.64 -36.63 3.34
C ILE A 42 17.88 -37.92 3.02
N SER A 43 18.66 -38.97 2.84
CA SER A 43 18.23 -40.33 2.52
C SER A 43 17.46 -41.01 3.67
N SER A 44 16.51 -41.87 3.26
CA SER A 44 16.04 -43.13 3.88
C SER A 44 14.60 -43.22 4.42
N PRO A 45 13.99 -44.44 4.38
CA PRO A 45 12.57 -44.65 4.08
C PRO A 45 11.71 -45.28 5.20
N ARG A 46 10.38 -45.33 4.95
CA ARG A 46 9.23 -45.90 5.74
C ARG A 46 8.70 -44.93 6.81
N GLN A 47 7.39 -44.62 6.89
CA GLN A 47 6.18 -45.44 6.81
C GLN A 47 4.94 -44.63 6.32
N PRO A 48 3.82 -45.29 5.97
CA PRO A 48 2.57 -44.62 5.58
C PRO A 48 1.68 -44.36 6.80
N THR A 49 1.42 -43.09 7.11
CA THR A 49 0.48 -42.74 8.19
C THR A 49 -0.35 -41.51 7.79
N LEU A 50 -1.61 -41.79 7.48
CA LEU A 50 -2.81 -40.96 7.69
C LEU A 50 -2.62 -39.42 7.61
N CYS A 51 -2.95 -38.85 6.45
CA CYS A 51 -3.23 -37.42 6.36
C CYS A 51 -4.52 -37.09 7.15
N PRO A 52 -4.51 -36.06 8.01
CA PRO A 52 -5.71 -35.52 8.64
C PRO A 52 -6.55 -34.71 7.63
N PRO A 53 -7.85 -34.48 7.90
CA PRO A 53 -8.78 -33.93 6.93
C PRO A 53 -8.39 -32.51 6.52
N THR A 54 -8.41 -32.29 5.21
CA THR A 54 -8.46 -31.00 4.52
C THR A 54 -9.21 -29.97 5.36
N GLN A 55 -8.48 -29.01 5.92
CA GLN A 55 -9.11 -27.85 6.53
C GLN A 55 -9.98 -27.19 5.45
N PRO A 56 -11.27 -26.93 5.72
CA PRO A 56 -12.12 -26.26 4.75
C PRO A 56 -11.51 -24.87 4.53
N LEU A 57 -11.20 -24.57 3.28
CA LEU A 57 -11.05 -23.19 2.82
C LEU A 57 -12.22 -22.44 3.43
N LEU A 58 -11.93 -21.52 4.35
CA LEU A 58 -12.93 -20.67 4.98
C LEU A 58 -13.65 -19.94 3.86
N HIS A 59 -14.77 -20.52 3.43
CA HIS A 59 -15.76 -19.89 2.59
C HIS A 59 -16.40 -18.82 3.47
N MET A 60 -15.68 -17.71 3.66
CA MET A 60 -16.17 -16.59 4.42
C MET A 60 -17.42 -16.12 3.71
N ASN A 61 -18.55 -16.26 4.40
CA ASN A 61 -19.84 -15.90 3.88
C ASN A 61 -19.78 -14.38 3.59
N PRO A 62 -19.89 -13.94 2.32
CA PRO A 62 -19.72 -12.53 1.95
C PRO A 62 -20.75 -11.61 2.60
N SER A 63 -21.79 -12.18 3.23
CA SER A 63 -22.83 -11.47 3.97
C SER A 63 -22.40 -10.91 5.33
N CYS A 64 -21.22 -11.27 5.87
CA CYS A 64 -20.73 -10.72 7.15
C CYS A 64 -19.60 -9.68 7.00
N CYS A 65 -19.16 -9.38 5.78
CA CYS A 65 -18.05 -8.47 5.57
C CYS A 65 -18.44 -7.02 5.91
N THR A 66 -17.61 -6.34 6.69
CA THR A 66 -17.76 -4.90 6.93
C THR A 66 -17.36 -4.12 5.67
N ILE A 67 -18.26 -3.29 5.16
CA ILE A 67 -18.02 -2.50 3.95
C ILE A 67 -17.23 -1.22 4.29
N ILE A 68 -16.11 -1.02 3.60
CA ILE A 68 -15.30 0.19 3.67
C ILE A 68 -15.84 1.19 2.65
N HIS A 69 -16.44 2.28 3.11
CA HIS A 69 -16.98 3.35 2.26
C HIS A 69 -15.94 4.44 1.94
N GLN A 70 -16.19 5.25 0.90
CA GLN A 70 -15.24 6.22 0.35
C GLN A 70 -14.61 7.22 1.33
N LYS A 71 -15.34 7.60 2.39
CA LYS A 71 -14.93 8.62 3.38
C LYS A 71 -14.19 8.05 4.58
N PHE A 72 -13.68 6.82 4.49
CA PHE A 72 -13.00 6.18 5.60
C PHE A 72 -11.64 6.80 5.96
N THR A 73 -11.16 6.47 7.17
CA THR A 73 -9.78 6.73 7.59
C THR A 73 -9.13 5.44 8.05
N TRP A 74 -7.82 5.26 7.78
CA TRP A 74 -7.08 4.04 8.10
C TRP A 74 -7.11 3.67 9.59
N ARG A 75 -7.22 4.66 10.49
CA ARG A 75 -7.31 4.45 11.94
C ARG A 75 -8.52 3.64 12.37
N ASN A 76 -9.60 3.66 11.59
CA ASN A 76 -10.81 2.88 11.87
C ASN A 76 -10.64 1.40 11.49
N PHE A 77 -9.54 1.06 10.80
CA PHE A 77 -9.23 -0.28 10.32
C PHE A 77 -7.80 -0.65 10.74
N PRO A 78 -7.56 -0.87 12.05
CA PRO A 78 -6.21 -1.00 12.61
C PRO A 78 -5.41 -2.16 12.00
N ILE A 79 -6.10 -3.24 11.60
CA ILE A 79 -5.46 -4.39 10.95
C ILE A 79 -4.92 -4.00 9.56
N LEU A 80 -5.65 -3.19 8.80
CA LEU A 80 -5.19 -2.68 7.49
C LEU A 80 -4.11 -1.60 7.65
N ASP A 81 -4.22 -0.76 8.68
CA ASP A 81 -3.17 0.22 9.03
C ASP A 81 -1.85 -0.48 9.37
N ALA A 82 -1.89 -1.53 10.20
CA ALA A 82 -0.71 -2.34 10.53
C ALA A 82 -0.10 -3.00 9.29
N PHE A 83 -0.94 -3.57 8.41
CA PHE A 83 -0.50 -4.14 7.14
C PHE A 83 0.26 -3.13 6.27
N LEU A 84 -0.29 -1.92 6.11
CA LEU A 84 0.37 -0.85 5.36
C LEU A 84 1.66 -0.39 6.05
N CYS A 85 1.66 -0.28 7.37
CA CYS A 85 2.85 0.08 8.15
C CYS A 85 4.00 -0.92 7.93
N GLY A 86 3.71 -2.22 7.86
CA GLY A 86 4.69 -3.27 7.57
C GLY A 86 5.39 -3.12 6.21
N HIS A 87 4.70 -2.59 5.20
CA HIS A 87 5.24 -2.35 3.86
C HIS A 87 5.89 -0.96 3.68
N ALA A 88 5.93 -0.15 4.74
CA ALA A 88 6.36 1.25 4.63
C ALA A 88 7.81 1.39 4.14
N ASN A 89 8.72 0.54 4.62
CA ASN A 89 10.14 0.63 4.26
C ASN A 89 10.35 0.35 2.76
N GLU A 90 9.73 -0.70 2.24
CA GLU A 90 9.80 -1.06 0.83
C GLU A 90 9.13 0.01 -0.05
N TYR A 91 7.97 0.52 0.37
CA TYR A 91 7.32 1.64 -0.32
C TYR A 91 8.25 2.85 -0.43
N PHE A 92 8.94 3.22 0.65
CA PHE A 92 9.85 4.38 0.64
C PHE A 92 11.12 4.14 -0.17
N ALA A 93 11.62 2.90 -0.25
CA ALA A 93 12.72 2.55 -1.15
C ALA A 93 12.35 2.82 -2.61
N HIS A 94 11.16 2.39 -3.04
CA HIS A 94 10.66 2.67 -4.39
C HIS A 94 10.29 4.14 -4.62
N ALA A 95 9.83 4.84 -3.57
CA ALA A 95 9.41 6.24 -3.63
C ALA A 95 10.54 7.27 -3.37
N ALA A 96 11.81 6.82 -3.32
CA ALA A 96 12.99 7.69 -3.25
C ALA A 96 13.42 8.20 -4.64
N HIS A 97 13.00 7.54 -5.71
CA HIS A 97 13.35 7.88 -7.09
C HIS A 97 12.19 8.61 -7.80
N ASN A 98 12.46 9.11 -9.01
CA ASN A 98 11.41 9.62 -9.90
C ASN A 98 10.34 8.54 -10.14
N TYR A 99 9.12 8.95 -10.53
CA TYR A 99 8.03 8.00 -10.75
C TYR A 99 8.38 7.01 -11.87
N THR A 100 8.78 5.80 -11.49
CA THR A 100 9.25 4.75 -12.40
C THR A 100 8.18 3.69 -12.65
N ALA A 101 8.37 2.90 -13.71
CA ALA A 101 7.57 1.71 -13.97
C ALA A 101 7.61 0.70 -12.80
N SER A 102 8.77 0.54 -12.15
CA SER A 102 8.94 -0.29 -10.94
C SER A 102 8.08 0.21 -9.78
N GLN A 103 8.05 1.52 -9.53
CA GLN A 103 7.19 2.09 -8.50
C GLN A 103 5.70 1.88 -8.80
N LYS A 104 5.29 2.03 -10.07
CA LYS A 104 3.92 1.75 -10.50
C LYS A 104 3.56 0.28 -10.27
N PHE A 105 4.46 -0.65 -10.62
CA PHE A 105 4.29 -2.09 -10.43
C PHE A 105 4.13 -2.43 -8.94
N PHE A 106 5.05 -1.94 -8.09
CA PHE A 106 4.98 -2.14 -6.64
C PHE A 106 3.67 -1.61 -6.06
N ASN A 107 3.27 -0.38 -6.41
CA ASN A 107 2.04 0.21 -5.90
C ASN A 107 0.80 -0.59 -6.29
N ASN A 108 0.76 -1.10 -7.52
CA ASN A 108 -0.33 -1.95 -7.97
C ASN A 108 -0.33 -3.27 -7.18
N ASN A 109 0.81 -3.94 -7.05
CA ASN A 109 0.91 -5.18 -6.27
C ASN A 109 0.47 -4.99 -4.81
N LEU A 110 0.97 -3.95 -4.13
CA LEU A 110 0.59 -3.63 -2.76
C LEU A 110 -0.92 -3.36 -2.63
N THR A 111 -1.53 -2.73 -3.64
CA THR A 111 -2.97 -2.48 -3.67
C THR A 111 -3.75 -3.79 -3.80
N SER A 112 -3.35 -4.69 -4.69
CA SER A 112 -3.96 -6.02 -4.83
C SER A 112 -3.86 -6.82 -3.53
N LEU A 113 -2.66 -6.88 -2.93
CA LEU A 113 -2.43 -7.58 -1.67
C LEU A 113 -3.29 -7.01 -0.54
N LEU A 114 -3.41 -5.68 -0.46
CA LEU A 114 -4.27 -5.03 0.53
C LEU A 114 -5.74 -5.40 0.36
N ILE A 115 -6.25 -5.46 -0.88
CA ILE A 115 -7.65 -5.83 -1.14
C ILE A 115 -7.90 -7.28 -0.73
N HIS A 116 -6.98 -8.20 -1.08
CA HIS A 116 -7.08 -9.60 -0.67
C HIS A 116 -6.98 -9.77 0.85
N TYR A 117 -6.05 -9.05 1.48
CA TYR A 117 -5.89 -9.07 2.93
C TYR A 117 -7.12 -8.48 3.63
N ALA A 118 -7.69 -7.38 3.13
CA ALA A 118 -8.93 -6.84 3.66
C ALA A 118 -10.05 -7.89 3.62
N TYR A 119 -10.21 -8.58 2.49
CA TYR A 119 -11.21 -9.64 2.35
C TYR A 119 -11.01 -10.79 3.33
N SER A 120 -9.76 -11.24 3.53
CA SER A 120 -9.45 -12.32 4.49
C SER A 120 -9.66 -11.91 5.95
N GLN A 121 -9.67 -10.62 6.24
CA GLN A 121 -9.96 -10.06 7.56
C GLN A 121 -11.44 -9.68 7.73
N GLY A 122 -12.31 -10.04 6.77
CA GLY A 122 -13.74 -9.74 6.84
C GLY A 122 -14.11 -8.30 6.46
N TYR A 123 -13.25 -7.61 5.70
CA TYR A 123 -13.52 -6.29 5.14
C TYR A 123 -13.66 -6.34 3.63
N ALA A 124 -14.57 -5.56 3.06
CA ALA A 124 -14.66 -5.38 1.61
C ALA A 124 -14.71 -3.90 1.27
N PHE A 125 -13.99 -3.48 0.23
CA PHE A 125 -14.16 -2.13 -0.30
C PHE A 125 -15.51 -2.04 -1.03
N ASP A 126 -16.23 -0.96 -0.78
CA ASP A 126 -17.48 -0.63 -1.46
C ASP A 126 -17.30 -0.67 -3.00
N THR A 127 -18.33 -1.08 -3.74
CA THR A 127 -18.28 -1.21 -5.20
C THR A 127 -17.99 0.12 -5.92
N SER A 128 -18.21 1.25 -5.26
CA SER A 128 -17.83 2.57 -5.76
C SER A 128 -16.32 2.83 -5.76
N PHE A 129 -15.51 1.97 -5.13
CA PHE A 129 -14.05 2.04 -5.23
C PHE A 129 -13.55 1.39 -6.51
N SER A 130 -12.89 2.17 -7.36
CA SER A 130 -12.00 1.62 -8.36
C SER A 130 -10.65 1.25 -7.75
N PHE A 131 -9.93 0.32 -8.39
CA PHE A 131 -8.56 -0.03 -8.00
C PHE A 131 -7.64 1.18 -7.91
N GLU A 132 -7.77 2.14 -8.84
CA GLU A 132 -7.01 3.38 -8.83
C GLU A 132 -7.33 4.26 -7.61
N MET A 133 -8.60 4.32 -7.19
CA MET A 133 -8.99 5.04 -5.98
C MET A 133 -8.34 4.43 -4.74
N ILE A 134 -8.35 3.10 -4.63
CA ILE A 134 -7.71 2.38 -3.51
C ILE A 134 -6.20 2.64 -3.53
N ARG A 135 -5.55 2.49 -4.69
CA ARG A 135 -4.12 2.80 -4.87
C ARG A 135 -3.79 4.23 -4.45
N ASN A 136 -4.63 5.20 -4.79
CA ASN A 136 -4.44 6.59 -4.37
C ASN A 136 -4.59 6.76 -2.86
N ARG A 137 -5.51 6.04 -2.20
CA ARG A 137 -5.62 6.01 -0.74
C ARG A 137 -4.36 5.45 -0.09
N VAL A 138 -3.78 4.39 -0.65
CA VAL A 138 -2.49 3.80 -0.23
C VAL A 138 -1.33 4.81 -0.41
N ARG A 139 -1.23 5.47 -1.56
CA ARG A 139 -0.21 6.52 -1.78
C ARG A 139 -0.33 7.66 -0.77
N CYS A 140 -1.54 8.12 -0.51
CA CYS A 140 -1.83 9.17 0.47
C CYS A 140 -1.45 8.76 1.90
N TYR A 141 -1.67 7.49 2.26
CA TYR A 141 -1.24 6.93 3.54
C TYR A 141 0.25 7.15 3.78
N PHE A 142 1.11 6.65 2.86
CA PHE A 142 2.56 6.76 3.00
C PHE A 142 3.07 8.19 2.89
N LYS A 143 2.44 9.02 2.05
CA LYS A 143 2.75 10.47 2.00
C LYS A 143 2.55 11.13 3.36
N SER A 144 1.48 10.78 4.09
CA SER A 144 1.23 11.29 5.44
C SER A 144 2.24 10.76 6.46
N GLN A 145 2.63 9.49 6.38
CA GLN A 145 3.62 8.88 7.26
C GLN A 145 5.02 9.49 7.07
N ARG A 146 5.40 9.77 5.81
CA ARG A 146 6.67 10.46 5.50
C ARG A 146 6.76 11.81 6.22
N LYS A 147 5.68 12.60 6.18
CA LYS A 147 5.61 13.89 6.89
C LYS A 147 5.80 13.72 8.40
N ARG A 148 5.15 12.73 9.02
CA ARG A 148 5.29 12.45 10.46
C ARG A 148 6.73 12.05 10.84
N ARG A 149 7.40 11.23 10.01
CA ARG A 149 8.81 10.85 10.20
C ARG A 149 9.78 12.02 10.07
N THR A 150 9.51 12.97 9.17
CA THR A 150 10.38 14.14 8.98
C THR A 150 10.20 15.19 10.09
N VAL A 151 8.98 15.40 10.58
CA VAL A 151 8.71 16.37 11.67
C VAL A 151 9.40 15.97 12.97
N HIS A 152 9.52 14.68 13.26
CA HIS A 152 10.24 14.20 14.45
C HIS A 152 11.78 14.34 14.36
N ARG A 153 12.30 14.69 13.17
CA ARG A 153 13.75 14.87 12.92
C ARG A 153 14.18 16.33 12.79
N GLN A 154 13.31 17.31 12.98
CA GLN A 154 13.75 18.69 13.16
C GLN A 154 14.06 18.92 14.64
N PRO A 155 15.34 18.94 15.07
CA PRO A 155 15.69 19.59 16.32
C PRO A 155 15.28 21.06 16.18
N THR A 156 14.43 21.50 17.11
CA THR A 156 14.14 22.91 17.36
C THR A 156 15.43 23.70 17.31
N GLY A 157 15.47 24.70 16.42
CA GLY A 157 16.65 25.50 16.16
C GLY A 157 17.22 26.10 17.43
N THR A 158 18.51 25.86 17.66
CA THR A 158 19.35 26.75 18.43
C THR A 158 19.45 28.05 17.63
N HIS A 159 18.72 29.06 18.08
CA HIS A 159 18.86 30.44 17.62
C HIS A 159 20.36 30.83 17.72
N PRO A 160 21.03 31.28 16.64
CA PRO A 160 22.30 31.96 16.80
C PRO A 160 22.01 33.28 17.53
N HIS A 161 22.60 33.40 18.72
CA HIS A 161 22.64 34.60 19.54
C HIS A 161 23.13 35.78 18.68
N PRO A 162 22.50 36.97 18.72
CA PRO A 162 23.03 38.12 18.02
C PRO A 162 24.40 38.47 18.61
N HIS A 163 25.37 38.59 17.71
CA HIS A 163 26.74 39.01 17.96
C HIS A 163 26.72 40.44 18.54
N PRO A 164 27.41 40.73 19.66
CA PRO A 164 27.53 42.10 20.14
C PRO A 164 28.40 42.91 19.17
N GLN A 165 27.83 44.02 18.70
CA GLN A 165 28.46 45.00 17.82
C GLN A 165 29.57 45.76 18.61
N PRO A 166 30.80 45.90 18.09
CA PRO A 166 31.81 46.72 18.73
C PRO A 166 31.45 48.21 18.62
N GLN A 167 31.42 48.89 19.77
CA GLN A 167 31.21 50.34 19.85
C GLN A 167 32.44 51.08 19.29
N PRO A 168 32.27 52.16 18.51
CA PRO A 168 33.39 52.96 18.05
C PRO A 168 34.04 53.68 19.24
N SER A 169 35.36 53.52 19.36
CA SER A 169 36.16 54.26 20.33
C SER A 169 36.20 55.74 19.94
N THR A 170 35.72 56.58 20.84
CA THR A 170 35.85 58.03 20.77
C THR A 170 37.33 58.40 20.93
N PHE A 171 37.87 59.12 19.96
CA PHE A 171 39.03 60.00 20.10
C PHE A 171 38.73 61.29 19.36
#